data_AF-A0A382S2Y4-F1
#
_entry.id   AF-A0A382S2Y4-F1
#
_cell.length_a   1.000
_cell.length_b   1.000
_cell.length_c   1.000
_cell.angle_alpha   90.00
_cell.angle_beta   90.00
_cell.angle_gamma   90.00
#
_symmetry.space_group_name_H-M   'P 1'
#
loop_
_entity.id
_entity.type
_entity.pdbx_description
1 polymer ?
#
loop_
_entity_poly.entity_id
_entity_poly.type
_entity_poly.pdbx_seq_one_letter_code
_entity_poly.pdbx_strand_id
1 'polypeptide(L)'
;MPKQLITRVVVDSTSCLLSDHIGNLPLSIVPMQINLNGKNYEDSNELTAEEFYDRISLPGPNPSTSAPTPAAFEKAFAVDKTDVLCITVSSRLSATYAAARAAMDLRQSIDPSQRIWLLDSATAGGAQGLIALAAARAAMEGESLEEVFKVANAAVSKVYFIGVLETVEYLHRGGRIPRIASWAVSLLNI
;
A
#
# COMPACT_ATOMS: atom_id res chain seq x y z
N MET A 1 -1.89 26.46 19.30
CA MET A 1 -3.16 25.99 18.73
C MET A 1 -2.85 24.82 17.80
N PRO A 2 -3.65 23.74 17.76
CA PRO A 2 -3.45 22.68 16.78
C PRO A 2 -3.58 23.28 15.38
N LYS A 3 -2.61 23.03 14.50
CA LYS A 3 -2.67 23.47 13.10
C LYS A 3 -3.83 22.75 12.40
N GLN A 4 -4.52 23.44 11.51
CA GLN A 4 -5.58 22.83 10.70
C GLN A 4 -4.96 21.78 9.78
N LEU A 5 -5.55 20.58 9.76
CA LEU A 5 -5.15 19.55 8.82
C LEU A 5 -5.64 19.93 7.43
N ILE A 6 -4.72 20.11 6.49
CA ILE A 6 -5.04 20.48 5.10
C ILE A 6 -4.64 19.40 4.09
N THR A 7 -3.88 18.38 4.52
CA THR A 7 -3.50 17.23 3.69
C THR A 7 -3.63 15.93 4.50
N ARG A 8 -4.09 14.87 3.84
CA ARG A 8 -4.14 13.52 4.38
C ARG A 8 -3.35 12.56 3.50
N VAL A 9 -2.68 11.61 4.14
CA VAL A 9 -1.98 10.52 3.45
C VAL A 9 -2.89 9.30 3.34
N VAL A 10 -2.94 8.70 2.17
CA VAL A 10 -3.56 7.40 1.94
C VAL A 10 -2.47 6.44 1.48
N VAL A 11 -2.48 5.22 1.99
CA VAL A 11 -1.50 4.19 1.62
C VAL A 11 -2.22 2.84 1.52
N ASP A 12 -1.75 1.92 0.68
CA ASP A 12 -2.27 0.55 0.70
C ASP A 12 -1.62 -0.31 1.81
N SER A 13 -2.25 -1.44 2.14
CA SER A 13 -1.82 -2.32 3.24
C SER A 13 -0.46 -3.00 3.01
N THR A 14 0.07 -3.03 1.79
CA THR A 14 1.42 -3.58 1.57
C THR A 14 2.52 -2.72 2.20
N SER A 15 2.18 -1.54 2.73
CA SER A 15 3.07 -0.71 3.56
C SER A 15 3.48 -1.33 4.90
N CYS A 16 2.85 -2.45 5.31
CA CYS A 16 3.05 -3.10 6.62
C CYS A 16 2.77 -2.19 7.83
N LEU A 17 2.04 -1.10 7.63
CA LEU A 17 1.54 -0.28 8.72
C LEU A 17 0.31 -0.96 9.31
N LEU A 18 0.23 -1.03 10.64
CA LEU A 18 -0.94 -1.50 11.35
C LEU A 18 -1.72 -0.30 11.89
N SER A 19 -3.04 -0.36 11.81
CA SER A 19 -3.94 0.70 12.28
C SER A 19 -3.71 1.08 13.75
N ASP A 20 -3.25 0.12 14.57
CA ASP A 20 -2.97 0.35 15.98
C ASP A 20 -1.64 1.10 16.24
N HIS A 21 -0.78 1.23 15.22
CA HIS A 21 0.55 1.83 15.32
C HIS A 21 0.66 3.20 14.64
N ILE A 22 -0.36 3.64 13.90
CA ILE A 22 -0.36 4.93 13.20
C ILE A 22 -0.75 6.11 14.11
N GLY A 23 -1.30 5.84 15.31
CA GLY A 23 -1.65 6.87 16.29
C GLY A 23 -2.59 7.94 15.73
N ASN A 24 -2.26 9.21 15.97
CA ASN A 24 -3.03 10.37 15.48
C ASN A 24 -2.53 10.91 14.13
N LEU A 25 -1.71 10.15 13.39
CA LEU A 25 -1.24 10.59 12.09
C LEU A 25 -2.42 10.77 11.13
N PRO A 26 -2.40 11.80 10.26
CA PRO A 26 -3.40 11.99 9.22
C PRO A 26 -3.16 10.99 8.07
N LEU A 27 -3.32 9.70 8.36
CA LEU A 27 -3.03 8.60 7.46
C LEU A 27 -4.17 7.59 7.49
N SER A 28 -4.58 7.11 6.32
CA SER A 28 -5.53 6.00 6.16
C SER A 28 -4.90 4.86 5.36
N ILE A 29 -5.25 3.62 5.71
CA ILE A 29 -4.79 2.42 5.02
C ILE A 29 -5.94 1.86 4.19
N VAL A 30 -5.68 1.54 2.92
CA VAL A 30 -6.62 0.86 2.01
C VAL A 30 -6.19 -0.60 1.89
N PRO A 31 -7.01 -1.56 2.33
CA PRO A 31 -6.61 -2.96 2.37
C PRO A 31 -6.54 -3.57 0.96
N MET A 32 -5.46 -4.32 0.72
CA MET A 32 -5.37 -5.26 -0.40
C MET A 32 -6.41 -6.38 -0.23
N GLN A 33 -6.64 -7.15 -1.29
CA GLN A 33 -7.57 -8.28 -1.25
C GLN A 33 -6.78 -9.59 -1.30
N ILE A 34 -7.10 -10.51 -0.40
CA ILE A 34 -6.50 -11.84 -0.30
C ILE A 34 -7.59 -12.87 -0.64
N ASN A 35 -7.37 -13.67 -1.68
CA ASN A 35 -8.22 -14.82 -1.98
C ASN A 35 -7.60 -16.09 -1.42
N LEU A 36 -8.32 -16.76 -0.53
CA LEU A 36 -8.01 -18.08 0.00
C LEU A 36 -9.17 -19.02 -0.31
N ASN A 37 -8.91 -20.06 -1.10
CA ASN A 37 -9.89 -21.11 -1.43
C ASN A 37 -11.25 -20.57 -1.91
N GLY A 38 -11.22 -19.52 -2.75
CA GLY A 38 -12.43 -18.91 -3.32
C GLY A 38 -13.13 -17.90 -2.41
N LYS A 39 -12.64 -17.68 -1.18
CA LYS A 39 -13.11 -16.61 -0.29
C LYS A 39 -12.14 -15.43 -0.29
N ASN A 40 -12.67 -14.23 -0.42
CA ASN A 40 -11.91 -12.99 -0.33
C ASN A 40 -11.89 -12.47 1.11
N TYR A 41 -10.76 -11.92 1.50
CA TYR A 41 -10.49 -11.27 2.78
C TYR A 41 -9.82 -9.93 2.50
N GLU A 42 -10.12 -8.93 3.32
CA GLU A 42 -9.31 -7.72 3.35
C GLU A 42 -7.99 -8.00 4.08
N ASP A 43 -6.88 -7.49 3.54
CA ASP A 43 -5.58 -7.46 4.21
C ASP A 43 -5.61 -6.41 5.33
N SER A 44 -6.34 -6.76 6.39
CA SER A 44 -6.68 -5.96 7.55
C SER A 44 -6.79 -6.90 8.75
N ASN A 45 -7.40 -6.43 9.86
CA ASN A 45 -7.63 -7.27 11.04
C ASN A 45 -8.67 -8.40 10.80
N GLU A 46 -9.20 -8.57 9.59
CA GLU A 46 -10.10 -9.69 9.23
C GLU A 46 -9.38 -11.04 9.14
N LEU A 47 -8.07 -11.05 8.87
CA LEU A 47 -7.27 -12.27 8.75
C LEU A 47 -5.90 -12.04 9.39
N THR A 48 -5.65 -12.68 10.52
CA THR A 48 -4.34 -12.61 11.16
C THR A 48 -3.29 -13.35 10.32
N ALA A 49 -2.02 -12.97 10.48
CA ALA A 49 -0.92 -13.67 9.83
C ALA A 49 -0.89 -15.16 10.20
N GLU A 50 -1.13 -15.49 11.47
CA GLU A 50 -1.20 -16.87 11.96
C GLU A 50 -2.30 -17.67 11.23
N GLU A 51 -3.53 -17.15 11.19
CA GLU A 51 -4.63 -17.78 10.47
C GLU A 51 -4.37 -17.91 8.96
N PHE A 52 -3.68 -16.94 8.36
CA PHE A 52 -3.27 -17.01 6.96
C PHE A 52 -2.31 -18.18 6.74
N TYR A 53 -1.23 -18.26 7.53
CA TYR A 53 -0.21 -19.30 7.40
C TYR A 53 -0.78 -20.70 7.68
N ASP A 54 -1.64 -20.84 8.68
CA ASP A 54 -2.34 -22.09 8.98
C ASP A 54 -3.16 -22.55 7.77
N ARG A 55 -3.89 -21.64 7.12
CA ARG A 55 -4.75 -21.98 5.97
C ARG A 55 -3.98 -22.35 4.72
N ILE A 56 -2.81 -21.74 4.47
CA ILE A 56 -2.00 -22.08 3.29
C ILE A 56 -1.15 -23.33 3.49
N SER A 57 -1.03 -23.84 4.73
CA SER A 57 -0.39 -25.12 5.03
C SER A 57 -1.27 -26.33 4.67
N LEU A 58 -2.58 -26.12 4.55
CA LEU A 58 -3.56 -27.15 4.20
C LEU A 58 -3.56 -27.44 2.69
N PRO A 59 -3.89 -28.67 2.26
CA PRO A 59 -4.06 -28.99 0.85
C PRO A 59 -5.17 -28.14 0.21
N GLY A 60 -4.86 -27.39 -0.84
CA GLY A 60 -5.83 -26.53 -1.51
C GLY A 60 -5.23 -25.71 -2.65
N PRO A 61 -6.06 -24.97 -3.42
CA PRO A 61 -5.56 -24.00 -4.38
C PRO A 61 -4.72 -22.92 -3.68
N ASN A 62 -3.67 -22.47 -4.37
CA ASN A 62 -2.75 -21.50 -3.82
C ASN A 62 -3.44 -20.16 -3.49
N PRO A 63 -2.99 -19.46 -2.44
CA PRO A 63 -3.43 -18.10 -2.17
C PRO A 63 -3.16 -17.20 -3.38
N SER A 64 -4.03 -16.23 -3.61
CA SER A 64 -3.79 -15.17 -4.58
C SER A 64 -4.19 -13.82 -4.00
N THR A 65 -3.67 -12.75 -4.58
CA THR A 65 -3.95 -11.38 -4.15
C THR A 65 -4.38 -10.51 -5.32
N SER A 66 -5.22 -9.53 -5.05
CA SER A 66 -5.60 -8.48 -6.00
C SER A 66 -5.47 -7.09 -5.38
N ALA A 67 -5.31 -6.09 -6.25
CA ALA A 67 -5.30 -4.69 -5.85
C ALA A 67 -6.65 -4.30 -5.20
N PRO A 68 -6.66 -3.26 -4.36
CA PRO A 68 -7.91 -2.71 -3.83
C PRO A 68 -8.76 -2.19 -4.99
N THR A 69 -10.08 -2.18 -4.79
CA THR A 69 -10.98 -1.65 -5.82
C THR A 69 -10.84 -0.13 -5.93
N PRO A 70 -11.11 0.48 -7.10
CA PRO A 70 -11.19 1.94 -7.22
C PRO A 70 -12.20 2.54 -6.22
N ALA A 71 -13.30 1.84 -5.93
CA ALA A 71 -14.28 2.27 -4.93
C ALA A 71 -13.70 2.33 -3.51
N ALA A 72 -12.82 1.38 -3.13
CA ALA A 72 -12.15 1.40 -1.84
C ALA A 72 -11.21 2.62 -1.70
N PHE A 73 -10.48 2.96 -2.76
CA PHE A 73 -9.67 4.19 -2.80
C PHE A 73 -10.52 5.45 -2.80
N GLU A 74 -11.62 5.52 -3.57
CA GLU A 74 -12.49 6.70 -3.61
C GLU A 74 -13.07 6.99 -2.23
N LYS A 75 -13.53 5.96 -1.52
CA LYS A 75 -13.99 6.07 -0.14
C LYS A 75 -12.90 6.64 0.79
N ALA A 76 -11.64 6.24 0.59
CA ALA A 76 -10.52 6.78 1.36
C ALA A 76 -10.15 8.22 0.96
N PHE A 77 -10.48 8.64 -0.27
CA PHE A 77 -10.25 9.99 -0.77
C PHE A 77 -11.38 10.96 -0.38
N ALA A 78 -12.58 10.48 -0.09
CA ALA A 78 -13.73 11.28 0.31
C ALA A 78 -13.59 11.85 1.74
N VAL A 79 -12.61 12.74 1.92
CA VAL A 79 -12.31 13.47 3.16
C VAL A 79 -12.65 14.95 2.98
N ASP A 80 -13.42 15.51 3.91
CA ASP A 80 -13.90 16.88 3.80
C ASP A 80 -12.76 17.89 3.90
N LYS A 81 -12.74 18.85 2.95
CA LYS A 81 -11.88 20.05 2.96
C LYS A 81 -10.38 19.75 3.13
N THR A 82 -9.93 18.58 2.69
CA THR A 82 -8.56 18.09 2.87
C THR A 82 -8.05 17.51 1.56
N ASP A 83 -6.87 17.94 1.14
CA ASP A 83 -6.19 17.37 -0.01
C ASP A 83 -5.62 15.98 0.31
N VAL A 84 -5.39 15.15 -0.71
CA VAL A 84 -4.92 13.78 -0.51
C VAL A 84 -3.61 13.52 -1.25
N LEU A 85 -2.63 12.98 -0.53
CA LEU A 85 -1.50 12.27 -1.12
C LEU A 85 -1.72 10.76 -0.94
N CYS A 86 -1.91 10.04 -2.03
CA CYS A 86 -1.97 8.58 -2.01
C CYS A 86 -0.63 7.97 -2.45
N ILE A 87 -0.05 7.13 -1.61
CA ILE A 87 1.23 6.47 -1.83
C ILE A 87 0.95 4.99 -2.02
N THR A 88 1.20 4.45 -3.21
CA THR A 88 0.94 3.04 -3.48
C THR A 88 2.23 2.23 -3.51
N VAL A 89 2.10 0.92 -3.34
CA VAL A 89 3.11 -0.07 -3.70
C VAL A 89 3.56 0.14 -5.14
N SER A 90 4.77 -0.33 -5.45
CA SER A 90 5.34 -0.20 -6.78
C SER A 90 4.35 -0.62 -7.88
N SER A 91 4.14 0.25 -8.86
CA SER A 91 3.31 -0.08 -10.04
C SER A 91 3.84 -1.27 -10.84
N ARG A 92 5.12 -1.64 -10.64
CA ARG A 92 5.74 -2.84 -11.22
C ARG A 92 5.34 -4.14 -10.53
N LEU A 93 4.81 -4.06 -9.30
CA LEU A 93 4.43 -5.22 -8.49
C LEU A 93 2.91 -5.44 -8.45
N SER A 94 2.12 -4.38 -8.62
CA SER A 94 0.67 -4.42 -8.49
C SER A 94 -0.04 -3.38 -9.35
N ALA A 95 -1.29 -3.69 -9.73
CA ALA A 95 -2.22 -2.75 -10.36
C ALA A 95 -2.78 -1.69 -9.38
N THR A 96 -2.33 -1.66 -8.13
CA THR A 96 -2.80 -0.73 -7.08
C THR A 96 -2.71 0.73 -7.51
N TYR A 97 -1.62 1.15 -8.16
CA TYR A 97 -1.49 2.52 -8.67
C TYR A 97 -2.57 2.86 -9.71
N ALA A 98 -2.88 1.92 -10.61
CA ALA A 98 -3.93 2.10 -11.63
C ALA A 98 -5.32 2.16 -11.00
N ALA A 99 -5.60 1.35 -9.97
CA ALA A 99 -6.86 1.41 -9.22
C ALA A 99 -7.02 2.75 -8.49
N ALA A 100 -5.96 3.25 -7.84
CA ALA A 100 -5.94 4.56 -7.20
C ALA A 100 -6.12 5.70 -8.23
N ARG A 101 -5.57 5.57 -9.43
CA ARG A 101 -5.77 6.53 -10.54
C ARG A 101 -7.23 6.60 -10.96
N ALA A 102 -7.88 5.45 -11.19
CA ALA A 102 -9.29 5.42 -11.54
C ALA A 102 -10.17 6.02 -10.43
N ALA A 103 -9.82 5.78 -9.16
CA ALA A 103 -10.50 6.39 -8.02
C ALA A 103 -10.33 7.91 -7.96
N MET A 104 -9.13 8.41 -8.26
CA MET A 104 -8.84 9.84 -8.35
C MET A 104 -9.69 10.50 -9.43
N ASP A 105 -9.76 9.91 -10.62
CA ASP A 105 -10.54 10.44 -11.75
C ASP A 105 -12.04 10.50 -11.40
N LEU A 106 -12.55 9.45 -10.74
CA LEU A 106 -13.92 9.43 -10.22
C LEU A 106 -14.15 10.55 -9.19
N ARG A 107 -13.24 10.70 -8.22
CA ARG A 107 -13.37 11.71 -7.17
C ARG A 107 -13.33 13.14 -7.71
N GLN A 108 -12.45 13.41 -8.68
CA GLN A 108 -12.36 14.71 -9.36
C GLN A 108 -13.62 15.05 -10.15
N SER A 109 -14.38 14.05 -10.62
CA SER A 109 -15.68 14.28 -11.26
C SER A 109 -16.79 14.68 -10.28
N ILE A 110 -16.66 14.29 -9.00
CA ILE A 110 -17.64 14.56 -7.94
C ILE A 110 -17.30 15.87 -7.20
N ASP A 111 -16.03 16.08 -6.88
CA ASP A 111 -15.51 17.27 -6.23
C ASP A 111 -14.22 17.74 -6.91
N PRO A 112 -14.34 18.63 -7.92
CA PRO A 112 -13.19 19.17 -8.64
C PRO A 112 -12.28 20.06 -7.80
N SER A 113 -12.71 20.47 -6.60
CA SER A 113 -11.95 21.37 -5.74
C SER A 113 -10.91 20.64 -4.88
N GLN A 114 -11.14 19.35 -4.60
CA GLN A 114 -10.21 18.52 -3.85
C GLN A 114 -9.01 18.11 -4.71
N ARG A 115 -7.80 18.37 -4.23
CA ARG A 115 -6.59 17.96 -4.93
C ARG A 115 -6.16 16.59 -4.43
N ILE A 116 -5.86 15.70 -5.36
CA ILE A 116 -5.43 14.32 -5.07
C ILE A 116 -4.21 14.02 -5.93
N TRP A 117 -3.08 13.74 -5.29
CA TRP A 117 -1.85 13.36 -5.96
C TRP A 117 -1.54 11.90 -5.65
N LEU A 118 -1.03 11.18 -6.65
CA LEU A 118 -0.57 9.80 -6.47
C LEU A 118 0.95 9.74 -6.58
N LEU A 119 1.57 9.03 -5.66
CA LEU A 119 2.99 8.70 -5.67
C LEU A 119 3.16 7.19 -5.78
N ASP A 120 3.84 6.75 -6.84
CA ASP A 120 4.36 5.39 -6.92
C ASP A 120 5.59 5.31 -5.99
N SER A 121 5.52 4.49 -4.94
CA SER A 121 6.62 4.36 -3.98
C SER A 121 7.87 3.70 -4.57
N ALA A 122 7.75 3.03 -5.73
CA ALA A 122 8.79 2.21 -6.34
C ALA A 122 9.34 1.09 -5.43
N THR A 123 8.64 0.78 -4.33
CA THR A 123 9.03 -0.21 -3.33
C THR A 123 7.80 -0.95 -2.79
N ALA A 124 7.96 -1.72 -1.72
CA ALA A 124 6.89 -2.43 -1.01
C ALA A 124 7.27 -2.60 0.47
N GLY A 125 6.36 -3.15 1.27
CA GLY A 125 6.62 -3.52 2.66
C GLY A 125 6.90 -2.31 3.55
N GLY A 126 7.68 -2.53 4.62
CA GLY A 126 8.08 -1.47 5.55
C GLY A 126 8.80 -0.30 4.90
N ALA A 127 9.47 -0.48 3.74
CA ALA A 127 10.06 0.62 2.99
C ALA A 127 8.99 1.61 2.48
N GLN A 128 7.88 1.10 1.95
CA GLN A 128 6.72 1.94 1.60
C GLN A 128 6.10 2.58 2.86
N GLY A 129 6.02 1.83 3.96
CA GLY A 129 5.56 2.34 5.24
C GLY A 129 6.38 3.55 5.72
N LEU A 130 7.71 3.50 5.62
CA LEU A 130 8.59 4.63 5.99
C LEU A 130 8.32 5.89 5.16
N ILE A 131 8.07 5.73 3.86
CA ILE A 131 7.71 6.84 2.97
C ILE A 131 6.37 7.46 3.40
N ALA A 132 5.37 6.61 3.67
CA ALA A 132 4.05 7.06 4.11
C ALA A 132 4.08 7.75 5.48
N LEU A 133 4.88 7.23 6.42
CA LEU A 133 5.07 7.85 7.74
C LEU A 133 5.77 9.21 7.64
N ALA A 134 6.77 9.36 6.77
CA ALA A 134 7.42 10.64 6.55
C ALA A 134 6.43 11.69 6.01
N ALA A 135 5.62 11.31 5.02
CA ALA A 135 4.57 12.15 4.47
C ALA A 135 3.51 12.52 5.53
N ALA A 136 3.06 11.54 6.32
CA ALA A 136 2.02 11.76 7.33
C ALA A 136 2.49 12.68 8.46
N ARG A 137 3.78 12.62 8.82
CA ARG A 137 4.38 13.56 9.79
C ARG A 137 4.37 15.00 9.27
N ALA A 138 4.77 15.22 8.01
CA ALA A 138 4.68 16.54 7.39
C ALA A 138 3.23 17.05 7.33
N ALA A 139 2.29 16.18 6.95
CA ALA A 139 0.87 16.52 6.93
C ALA A 139 0.33 16.88 8.33
N MET A 140 0.78 16.20 9.38
CA MET A 140 0.43 16.51 10.78
C MET A 140 0.97 17.87 11.24
N GLU A 141 2.08 18.33 10.64
CA GLU A 141 2.63 19.68 10.83
C GLU A 141 1.87 20.75 10.03
N GLY A 142 0.76 20.40 9.37
CA GLY A 142 -0.09 21.32 8.62
C GLY A 142 0.52 21.77 7.30
N GLU A 143 1.48 21.02 6.76
CA GLU A 143 2.10 21.28 5.46
C GLU A 143 1.11 21.07 4.31
N SER A 144 1.33 21.78 3.20
CA SER A 144 0.50 21.66 2.00
C SER A 144 0.75 20.36 1.24
N LEU A 145 -0.16 20.01 0.31
CA LEU A 145 -0.02 18.84 -0.55
C LEU A 145 1.34 18.79 -1.27
N GLU A 146 1.83 19.94 -1.73
CA GLU A 146 3.11 20.09 -2.41
C GLU A 146 4.30 19.73 -1.51
N GLU A 147 4.34 20.27 -0.30
CA GLU A 147 5.44 20.00 0.64
C GLU A 147 5.37 18.57 1.17
N VAL A 148 4.16 18.04 1.43
CA VAL A 148 3.97 16.64 1.80
C VAL A 148 4.42 15.70 0.68
N PHE A 149 4.07 15.98 -0.57
CA PHE A 149 4.54 15.23 -1.74
C PHE A 149 6.05 15.28 -1.88
N LYS A 150 6.66 16.46 -1.72
CA LYS A 150 8.10 16.65 -1.82
C LYS A 150 8.86 15.85 -0.75
N VAL A 151 8.34 15.82 0.49
CA VAL A 151 8.89 14.98 1.57
C VAL A 151 8.80 13.50 1.20
N ALA A 152 7.63 13.04 0.73
CA ALA A 152 7.41 11.66 0.33
C ALA A 152 8.33 11.24 -0.85
N ASN A 153 8.39 12.06 -1.89
CA ASN A 153 9.21 11.81 -3.08
C ASN A 153 10.71 11.83 -2.76
N ALA A 154 11.16 12.71 -1.86
CA ALA A 154 12.54 12.68 -1.37
C ALA A 154 12.84 11.39 -0.59
N ALA A 155 11.88 10.89 0.20
CA ALA A 155 12.02 9.64 0.93
C ALA A 155 12.14 8.41 0.00
N VAL A 156 11.44 8.40 -1.14
CA VAL A 156 11.56 7.32 -2.15
C VAL A 156 13.03 7.05 -2.51
N SER A 157 13.83 8.10 -2.69
CA SER A 157 15.25 7.98 -3.04
C SER A 157 16.19 7.58 -1.89
N LYS A 158 15.70 7.59 -0.65
CA LYS A 158 16.50 7.37 0.58
C LYS A 158 16.17 6.07 1.29
N VAL A 159 15.10 5.41 0.90
CA VAL A 159 14.64 4.16 1.51
C VAL A 159 14.96 2.99 0.59
N TYR A 160 15.55 1.95 1.15
CA TYR A 160 15.88 0.71 0.45
C TYR A 160 15.09 -0.44 1.05
N PHE A 161 14.53 -1.31 0.20
CA PHE A 161 13.91 -2.56 0.62
C PHE A 161 14.88 -3.71 0.40
N ILE A 162 15.18 -4.43 1.49
CA ILE A 162 15.96 -5.67 1.46
C ILE A 162 15.11 -6.71 2.17
N GLY A 163 14.73 -7.76 1.45
CA GLY A 163 13.99 -8.90 1.99
C GLY A 163 14.83 -10.17 1.86
N VAL A 164 14.91 -10.93 2.95
CA VAL A 164 15.44 -12.30 2.96
C VAL A 164 14.26 -13.23 3.17
N LEU A 165 14.07 -14.17 2.25
CA LEU A 165 12.94 -15.08 2.24
C LEU A 165 13.45 -16.50 2.32
N GLU A 166 12.78 -17.34 3.11
CA GLU A 166 13.06 -18.79 3.13
C GLU A 166 12.74 -19.44 1.78
N THR A 167 11.76 -18.89 1.05
CA THR A 167 11.41 -19.35 -0.29
C THR A 167 10.89 -18.22 -1.16
N VAL A 168 11.29 -18.23 -2.43
CA VAL A 168 10.81 -17.32 -3.48
C VAL A 168 9.64 -17.90 -4.27
N GLU A 169 9.20 -19.12 -3.96
CA GLU A 169 8.14 -19.83 -4.67
C GLU A 169 6.83 -19.04 -4.70
N TYR A 170 6.44 -18.40 -3.60
CA TYR A 170 5.21 -17.59 -3.54
C TYR A 170 5.29 -16.34 -4.42
N LEU A 171 6.46 -15.71 -4.52
CA LEU A 171 6.67 -14.59 -5.44
C LEU A 171 6.62 -15.04 -6.91
N HIS A 172 7.16 -16.22 -7.21
CA HIS A 172 7.08 -16.81 -8.53
C HIS A 172 5.63 -17.17 -8.92
N ARG A 173 4.89 -17.86 -8.04
CA ARG A 173 3.48 -18.21 -8.24
C ARG A 173 2.61 -16.97 -8.42
N GLY A 174 2.90 -15.92 -7.66
CA GLY A 174 2.26 -14.62 -7.82
C GLY A 174 2.64 -13.91 -9.13
N GLY A 175 3.64 -14.35 -9.88
CA GLY A 175 4.10 -13.68 -11.10
C GLY A 175 4.96 -12.42 -10.86
N ARG A 176 5.43 -12.20 -9.62
CA ARG A 176 6.23 -11.02 -9.23
C ARG A 176 7.74 -11.28 -9.33
N ILE A 177 8.16 -12.54 -9.51
CA ILE A 177 9.54 -12.92 -9.86
C ILE A 177 9.54 -13.87 -11.08
N PRO A 178 10.40 -13.61 -12.09
CA PRO A 178 10.58 -14.51 -13.23
C PRO A 178 11.05 -15.92 -12.82
N ARG A 179 10.59 -16.96 -13.52
CA ARG A 179 10.89 -18.38 -13.21
C ARG A 179 12.39 -18.71 -13.13
N ILE A 180 13.23 -18.01 -13.89
CA ILE A 180 14.69 -18.24 -13.91
C ILE A 180 15.35 -17.80 -12.60
N ALA A 181 14.83 -16.74 -11.96
CA ALA A 181 15.37 -16.27 -10.69
C ALA A 181 15.01 -17.19 -9.52
N SER A 182 13.91 -17.96 -9.59
CA SER A 182 13.54 -18.90 -8.53
C SER A 182 14.38 -20.18 -8.53
N TRP A 183 14.79 -20.67 -9.71
CA TRP A 183 15.61 -21.88 -9.83
C TRP A 183 17.05 -21.70 -9.31
N ALA A 184 17.63 -20.52 -9.51
CA ALA A 184 19.00 -20.24 -9.05
C ALA A 184 19.10 -20.24 -7.50
N VAL A 185 18.07 -19.78 -6.81
CA VAL A 185 17.93 -19.76 -5.34
C VAL A 185 17.77 -21.21 -4.82
N SER A 186 16.79 -21.95 -5.33
CA SER A 186 16.54 -23.34 -4.91
C SER A 186 17.72 -24.31 -5.15
N LEU A 187 18.51 -24.12 -6.20
CA LEU A 187 19.68 -24.96 -6.48
C LEU A 187 20.89 -24.66 -5.58
N LEU A 188 20.96 -23.45 -5.02
CA LEU A 188 22.09 -23.02 -4.18
C LEU A 188 21.87 -23.30 -2.68
N ASN A 189 20.69 -23.78 -2.26
CA ASN A 189 20.32 -23.88 -0.84
C ASN A 189 20.46 -22.54 -0.08
N ILE A 190 20.21 -21.43 -0.78
CA ILE A 190 20.15 -20.07 -0.25
C ILE A 190 18.90 -19.42 -0.80
#